data_AF-A0A1J5PD27-F1
#
_entry.id   AF-A0A1J5PD27-F1
#
_cell.length_a   1.000
_cell.length_b   1.000
_cell.length_c   1.000
_cell.angle_alpha   90.00
_cell.angle_beta   90.00
_cell.angle_gamma   90.00
#
_symmetry.space_group_name_H-M   'P 1'
#
loop_
_entity.id
_entity.type
_entity.pdbx_description
1 polymer ?
#
loop_
_entity_poly.entity_id
_entity_poly.type
_entity_poly.pdbx_seq_one_letter_code
_entity_poly.pdbx_strand_id
1 'polypeptide(L)' 'MLWQCPISMGITLYPDDNVDAQGLLRHAERALGEVKANKAQRERFWGVYGQ' A
#
# COMPACT_ATOMS: atom_id res chain seq x y z
N MET A 1 17.49 15.03 9.42
CA MET A 1 16.76 15.10 8.14
C MET A 1 16.38 13.68 7.76
N LEU A 2 15.22 13.21 8.24
CA LEU A 2 14.73 11.87 7.89
C LEU A 2 14.47 11.87 6.38
N TRP A 3 15.14 10.96 5.68
CA TRP A 3 15.02 10.73 4.25
C TRP A 3 13.55 10.70 3.85
N GLN A 4 13.05 11.77 3.24
CA GLN A 4 11.74 11.74 2.61
C GLN A 4 11.84 10.81 1.41
N CYS A 5 11.54 9.53 1.61
CA CYS A 5 11.42 8.57 0.52
C CYS A 5 10.26 9.06 -0.37
N PRO A 6 10.50 9.45 -1.64
CA PRO A 6 9.44 10.01 -2.49
C PRO A 6 8.43 8.94 -2.95
N ILE A 7 8.76 7.67 -2.70
CA ILE A 7 8.00 6.49 -3.13
C ILE A 7 6.85 6.24 -2.15
N SER A 8 5.75 5.69 -2.65
CA SER A 8 4.69 5.07 -1.85
C SER A 8 4.40 3.71 -2.45
N MET A 9 4.15 2.71 -1.61
CA MET A 9 3.93 1.33 -2.05
C MET A 9 2.67 0.77 -1.41
N GLY A 10 1.80 0.17 -2.22
CA GLY A 10 0.69 -0.64 -1.76
C GLY A 10 0.99 -2.11 -2.07
N ILE A 11 0.76 -2.99 -1.11
CA ILE A 11 1.07 -4.40 -1.19
C ILE A 11 -0.22 -5.18 -1.00
N THR A 12 -0.42 -6.23 -1.80
CA THR A 12 -1.35 -7.31 -1.50
C THR A 12 -0.60 -8.64 -1.58
N LEU A 13 -1.12 -9.68 -0.94
CA LEU A 13 -0.48 -11.00 -0.82
C LEU A 13 -1.47 -12.09 -1.21
N TYR A 14 -1.21 -12.79 -2.30
CA TYR A 14 -1.91 -14.03 -2.64
C TYR A 14 -1.17 -15.23 -2.01
N PRO A 15 -1.85 -16.25 -1.44
CA PRO A 15 -3.30 -16.45 -1.41
C PRO A 15 -4.03 -15.86 -0.19
N ASP A 16 -3.36 -15.09 0.67
CA ASP A 16 -4.00 -14.47 1.85
C ASP A 16 -5.17 -13.54 1.45
N ASP A 17 -4.98 -12.80 0.35
CA ASP A 17 -5.99 -12.10 -0.42
C ASP A 17 -6.42 -13.00 -1.60
N ASN A 18 -7.35 -13.91 -1.34
CA ASN A 18 -7.78 -14.95 -2.28
C ASN A 18 -8.79 -14.44 -3.32
N VAL A 19 -8.36 -13.48 -4.15
CA VAL A 19 -9.14 -12.91 -5.26
C VAL A 19 -8.41 -13.10 -6.59
N ASP A 20 -9.10 -12.83 -7.69
CA ASP A 20 -8.47 -12.86 -9.02
C ASP A 20 -7.44 -11.73 -9.20
N ALA A 21 -6.69 -11.78 -10.31
CA ALA A 21 -5.63 -10.81 -10.58
C ALA A 21 -6.15 -9.35 -10.60
N GLN A 22 -7.38 -9.11 -11.06
CA GLN A 22 -7.98 -7.78 -11.07
C GLN A 22 -8.33 -7.30 -9.64
N GLY A 23 -8.83 -8.21 -8.81
CA GLY A 23 -9.03 -7.98 -7.38
C GLY A 23 -7.74 -7.60 -6.67
N LEU A 24 -6.65 -8.36 -6.91
CA LEU A 24 -5.34 -8.12 -6.31
C LEU A 24 -4.80 -6.72 -6.69
N LEU A 25 -4.91 -6.34 -7.97
CA LEU A 25 -4.49 -5.00 -8.42
C LEU A 25 -5.29 -3.90 -7.72
N ARG A 26 -6.61 -4.04 -7.64
CA ARG A 26 -7.48 -3.07 -6.97
C ARG A 26 -7.16 -2.94 -5.47
N HIS A 27 -6.82 -4.04 -4.83
CA HIS A 27 -6.44 -4.07 -3.41
C HIS A 27 -5.08 -3.41 -3.17
N ALA A 28 -4.08 -3.68 -4.01
CA ALA A 28 -2.80 -2.99 -3.98
C ALA A 28 -2.94 -1.48 -4.22
N GLU A 29 -3.79 -1.06 -5.17
CA GLU A 29 -4.10 0.35 -5.43
C GLU A 29 -4.74 1.03 -4.21
N ARG A 30 -5.64 0.34 -3.52
CA ARG A 30 -6.28 0.87 -2.31
C ARG A 30 -5.27 1.07 -1.19
N ALA A 31 -4.44 0.07 -0.91
CA ALA A 31 -3.37 0.18 0.09
C ALA A 31 -2.39 1.33 -0.26
N LEU A 32 -2.06 1.49 -1.55
CA LEU A 32 -1.24 2.61 -2.01
C LEU A 32 -1.92 3.97 -1.76
N GLY A 33 -3.23 4.05 -1.98
CA GLY A 33 -4.03 5.24 -1.71
C GLY A 33 -3.97 5.67 -0.24
N GLU A 34 -4.11 4.72 0.68
CA GLU A 34 -4.05 4.95 2.14
C GLU A 34 -2.66 5.44 2.58
N VAL A 35 -1.58 4.88 2.02
CA VAL A 35 -0.21 5.33 2.27
C VAL A 35 0.03 6.75 1.72
N LYS A 36 -0.54 7.07 0.55
CA LYS A 36 -0.43 8.41 -0.05
C LYS A 36 -1.23 9.45 0.73
N ALA A 37 -2.39 9.11 1.27
CA ALA A 37 -3.21 10.00 2.08
C ALA A 37 -2.46 10.47 3.34
N ASN A 38 -1.65 9.59 3.93
CA ASN A 38 -0.89 9.87 5.15
C ASN A 38 0.56 10.30 4.89
N LYS A 39 0.91 10.71 3.66
CA LYS A 39 2.30 10.96 3.22
C LYS A 39 3.11 11.90 4.11
N ALA A 40 2.46 12.91 4.70
CA ALA A 40 3.11 13.92 5.54
C ALA A 40 3.42 13.43 6.97
N GLN A 41 2.74 12.37 7.44
CA GLN A 41 2.82 11.90 8.84
C GLN A 41 3.21 10.41 8.94
N ARG A 42 3.61 9.80 7.82
CA ARG A 42 3.86 8.36 7.77
C ARG A 42 5.20 7.99 8.42
N GLU A 43 5.16 6.96 9.25
CA GLU A 43 6.36 6.26 9.74
C GLU A 43 6.92 5.27 8.69
N ARG A 44 6.07 4.84 7.74
CA ARG A 44 6.40 3.86 6.69
C ARG A 44 5.91 4.34 5.33
N PHE A 45 6.67 4.07 4.27
CA PHE A 45 6.29 4.42 2.89
C PHE A 45 5.50 3.33 2.17
N TRP A 46 5.09 2.28 2.88
CA TRP A 46 4.36 1.13 2.35
C TRP A 46 3.20 0.74 3.28
N GLY A 47 2.23 0.02 2.71
CA GLY A 47 1.07 -0.52 3.43
C GLY A 47 0.59 -1.80 2.76
N VAL A 48 0.01 -2.70 3.55
CA VAL A 48 -0.53 -3.99 3.09
C VAL A 48 -2.05 -3.89 3.15
N TYR A 49 -2.71 -4.31 2.08
CA TYR A 49 -4.16 -4.37 2.04
C TYR A 49 -4.70 -5.26 3.18
N GLY A 50 -5.64 -4.72 3.96
CA GLY A 50 -6.26 -5.44 5.08
C GLY A 50 -5.51 -5.35 6.42
N GLN A 51 -4.45 -4.54 6.52
CA GLN A 51 -3.72 -4.26 7.77
C GLN A 51 -3.92 -2.83 8.28
#